data_AF-A0A6A5K538-F1
#
_entry.id   AF-A0A6A5K538-F1
#
_cell.length_a   1.000
_cell.length_b   1.000
_cell.length_c   1.000
_cell.angle_alpha   90.00
_cell.angle_beta   90.00
_cell.angle_gamma   90.00
#
_symmetry.space_group_name_H-M   'P 1'
#
loop_
_entity.id
_entity.type
_entity.pdbx_description
1 polymer ?
#
loop_
_entity_poly.entity_id
_entity_poly.type
_entity_poly.pdbx_seq_one_letter_code
_entity_poly.pdbx_strand_id
1 'polypeptide(L)'
;SISTALSKYTALHSINPQQANLLLASLKSHLRTQPVSELDVQNIWRSFSNATDWFEWLDALLYSIVKFDVLDCQPAGGYIELFIETEMLAYDEEGVARVVEMFEEN
;
A
#
# COMPACT_ATOMS: atom_id res chain seq x y z
N SER A 1 -15.46 -0.75 4.43
CA SER A 1 -14.34 0.08 3.93
C SER A 1 -13.09 -0.79 3.82
N ILE A 2 -12.12 -0.36 3.01
CA ILE A 2 -10.81 -1.03 2.90
C ILE A 2 -10.15 -1.15 4.28
N SER A 3 -10.15 -0.07 5.08
CA SER A 3 -9.63 -0.08 6.45
C SER A 3 -10.19 -1.23 7.32
N THR A 4 -11.51 -1.43 7.36
CA THR A 4 -12.12 -2.53 8.13
C THR A 4 -11.71 -3.91 7.60
N ALA A 5 -11.58 -4.06 6.28
CA ALA A 5 -11.16 -5.31 5.67
C ALA A 5 -9.69 -5.63 5.98
N LEU A 6 -8.81 -4.61 5.98
CA LEU A 6 -7.41 -4.73 6.39
C LEU A 6 -7.28 -5.13 7.87
N SER A 7 -7.99 -4.47 8.77
CA SER A 7 -7.96 -4.84 10.20
C SER A 7 -8.41 -6.29 10.43
N LYS A 8 -9.45 -6.74 9.71
CA LYS A 8 -9.91 -8.14 9.77
C LYS A 8 -8.88 -9.10 9.17
N TYR A 9 -8.24 -8.71 8.06
CA TYR A 9 -7.17 -9.50 7.46
C TYR A 9 -6.02 -9.69 8.45
N THR A 10 -5.50 -8.62 9.06
CA THR A 10 -4.41 -8.69 10.04
C THR A 10 -4.75 -9.60 11.22
N ALA A 11 -5.99 -9.52 11.73
CA ALA A 11 -6.45 -10.36 12.83
C ALA A 11 -6.61 -11.84 12.44
N LEU A 12 -7.00 -12.13 11.19
CA LEU A 12 -7.30 -13.47 10.72
C LEU A 12 -6.11 -14.18 10.07
N HIS A 13 -5.08 -13.46 9.63
CA HIS A 13 -3.99 -14.01 8.82
C HIS A 13 -3.34 -15.25 9.47
N SER A 14 -3.13 -15.22 10.78
CA SER A 14 -2.53 -16.34 11.53
C SER A 14 -3.53 -17.40 12.00
N ILE A 15 -4.83 -17.11 12.01
CA ILE A 15 -5.88 -17.96 12.61
C ILE A 15 -6.67 -18.70 11.55
N ASN A 16 -7.00 -18.03 10.45
CA ASN A 16 -7.78 -18.56 9.34
C ASN A 16 -7.28 -18.00 8.00
N PRO A 17 -6.21 -18.59 7.43
CA PRO A 17 -5.59 -18.12 6.19
C PRO A 17 -6.55 -18.11 4.99
N GLN A 18 -7.50 -19.06 4.95
CA GLN A 18 -8.49 -19.14 3.87
C GLN A 18 -9.42 -17.93 3.88
N GLN A 19 -9.93 -17.57 5.06
CA GLN A 19 -10.78 -16.39 5.20
C GLN A 19 -10.00 -15.09 4.99
N ALA A 20 -8.73 -15.05 5.42
CA ALA A 20 -7.83 -13.94 5.16
C ALA A 20 -7.60 -13.74 3.64
N ASN A 21 -7.39 -14.81 2.88
CA ASN A 21 -7.21 -14.75 1.42
C ASN A 21 -8.46 -14.25 0.70
N LEU A 22 -9.67 -14.62 1.16
CA LEU A 22 -10.92 -14.08 0.60
C LEU A 22 -11.04 -12.57 0.84
N LEU A 23 -10.57 -12.06 1.98
CA LEU A 23 -10.52 -10.62 2.25
C LEU A 23 -9.54 -9.90 1.32
N LEU A 24 -8.37 -10.49 1.05
CA LEU A 24 -7.41 -9.94 0.08
C LEU A 24 -7.97 -9.88 -1.34
N ALA A 25 -8.64 -10.94 -1.79
CA ALA A 25 -9.29 -10.95 -3.11
C ALA A 25 -10.37 -9.86 -3.22
N SER A 26 -11.15 -9.67 -2.15
CA SER A 26 -12.16 -8.61 -2.07
C SER A 26 -11.53 -7.21 -2.12
N LEU A 27 -10.42 -6.99 -1.39
CA LEU A 27 -9.65 -5.74 -1.42
C LEU A 27 -9.09 -5.45 -2.82
N LYS A 28 -8.46 -6.43 -3.47
CA LYS A 28 -7.96 -6.27 -4.86
C LYS A 28 -9.09 -5.96 -5.85
N SER A 29 -10.27 -6.57 -5.66
CA SER A 29 -11.46 -6.25 -6.46
C SER A 29 -11.96 -4.81 -6.23
N HIS A 30 -11.95 -4.36 -4.98
CA HIS A 30 -12.34 -2.99 -4.62
C HIS A 30 -11.45 -1.95 -5.30
N LEU A 31 -10.12 -2.14 -5.24
CA LEU A 31 -9.15 -1.25 -5.91
C LEU A 31 -9.42 -1.09 -7.41
N ARG A 32 -9.92 -2.15 -8.07
CA ARG A 32 -10.22 -2.12 -9.50
C ARG A 32 -11.56 -1.49 -9.84
N THR A 33 -12.47 -1.37 -8.89
CA THR A 33 -13.88 -1.03 -9.15
C THR A 33 -14.34 0.26 -8.48
N GLN A 34 -13.61 0.76 -7.48
CA GLN A 34 -13.96 1.97 -6.73
C GLN A 34 -12.73 2.87 -6.53
N PRO A 35 -12.92 4.20 -6.48
CA PRO A 35 -11.83 5.13 -6.16
C PRO A 35 -11.32 4.90 -4.74
N VAL A 36 -10.00 4.94 -4.58
CA VAL A 36 -9.36 4.92 -3.26
C VAL A 36 -9.41 6.29 -2.60
N SER A 37 -9.56 6.30 -1.27
CA SER A 37 -9.32 7.50 -0.47
C SER A 37 -7.86 7.61 -0.06
N GLU A 38 -7.45 8.79 0.42
CA GLU A 38 -6.13 9.03 1.03
C GLU A 38 -5.84 8.01 2.14
N LEU A 39 -6.82 7.76 3.01
CA LEU A 39 -6.68 6.81 4.10
C LEU A 39 -6.52 5.37 3.60
N ASP A 40 -7.16 5.01 2.49
CA ASP A 40 -7.00 3.69 1.89
C ASP A 40 -5.60 3.50 1.31
N VAL A 41 -5.05 4.52 0.63
CA VAL A 41 -3.67 4.53 0.13
C VAL A 41 -2.68 4.29 1.27
N GLN A 42 -2.76 5.10 2.33
CA GLN A 42 -1.83 4.97 3.47
C GLN A 42 -1.94 3.62 4.17
N ASN A 43 -3.17 3.11 4.36
CA ASN A 43 -3.38 1.84 5.05
C ASN A 43 -2.87 0.66 4.21
N ILE A 44 -3.11 0.65 2.90
CA ILE A 44 -2.62 -0.42 2.02
C ILE A 44 -1.09 -0.40 1.97
N TRP A 45 -0.50 0.78 1.78
CA TRP A 45 0.94 0.94 1.72
C TRP A 45 1.61 0.40 2.99
N ARG A 46 1.20 0.87 4.17
CA ARG A 46 1.76 0.42 5.45
C ARG A 46 1.52 -1.06 5.75
N SER A 47 0.42 -1.64 5.25
CA SER A 47 0.07 -3.04 5.51
C SER A 47 0.87 -4.02 4.65
N PHE A 48 1.29 -3.60 3.44
CA PHE A 48 1.87 -4.51 2.45
C PHE A 48 3.25 -4.10 1.93
N SER A 49 3.82 -2.96 2.34
CA SER A 49 5.15 -2.50 1.93
C SER A 49 6.27 -3.51 2.22
N ASN A 50 6.08 -4.35 3.24
CA ASN A 50 6.99 -5.43 3.62
C ASN A 50 6.50 -6.83 3.20
N ALA A 51 5.38 -6.92 2.48
CA ALA A 51 4.83 -8.20 2.01
C ALA A 51 5.57 -8.68 0.77
N THR A 52 5.70 -10.00 0.61
CA THR A 52 6.35 -10.62 -0.56
C THR A 52 5.65 -10.25 -1.88
N ASP A 53 4.35 -9.97 -1.82
CA ASP A 53 3.52 -9.55 -2.95
C ASP A 53 3.34 -8.02 -3.04
N TRP A 54 4.21 -7.22 -2.40
CA TRP A 54 4.13 -5.76 -2.39
C TRP A 54 3.92 -5.15 -3.79
N PHE A 55 4.66 -5.63 -4.79
CA PHE A 55 4.55 -5.11 -6.16
C PHE A 55 3.14 -5.30 -6.76
N GLU A 56 2.44 -6.38 -6.42
CA GLU A 56 1.06 -6.57 -6.88
C GLU A 56 0.09 -5.60 -6.20
N TRP A 57 0.34 -5.28 -4.92
CA TRP A 57 -0.45 -4.30 -4.18
C TRP A 57 -0.21 -2.88 -4.68
N LEU A 58 1.05 -2.54 -4.94
CA LEU A 58 1.44 -1.25 -5.50
C LEU A 58 0.84 -1.06 -6.89
N ASP A 59 0.91 -2.06 -7.77
CA ASP A 59 0.29 -2.01 -9.10
C ASP A 59 -1.24 -1.80 -9.01
N ALA A 60 -1.93 -2.56 -8.15
CA ALA A 60 -3.37 -2.40 -7.97
C ALA A 60 -3.74 -1.03 -7.40
N LEU A 61 -2.92 -0.47 -6.51
CA LEU A 61 -3.12 0.85 -5.91
C LEU A 61 -2.92 1.96 -6.94
N LEU A 62 -1.82 1.94 -7.68
CA LEU A 62 -1.51 2.90 -8.74
C LEU A 62 -2.55 2.84 -9.86
N TYR A 63 -2.98 1.63 -10.24
CA TYR A 63 -4.08 1.44 -11.20
C TYR A 63 -5.36 2.15 -10.73
N SER A 64 -5.71 2.03 -9.45
CA SER A 64 -6.90 2.70 -8.89
C SER A 64 -6.76 4.22 -8.95
N ILE A 65 -5.60 4.75 -8.54
CA ILE A 65 -5.31 6.18 -8.56
C ILE A 65 -5.46 6.76 -9.97
N VAL A 66 -4.85 6.10 -10.96
CA VAL A 66 -4.89 6.55 -12.36
C VAL A 66 -6.28 6.39 -12.97
N LYS A 67 -6.93 5.24 -12.76
CA LYS A 67 -8.25 4.95 -13.35
C LYS A 67 -9.33 5.93 -12.92
N PHE A 68 -9.30 6.33 -11.65
CA PHE A 68 -10.32 7.18 -11.06
C PHE A 68 -9.89 8.64 -10.93
N ASP A 69 -8.72 9.00 -11.47
CA ASP A 69 -8.20 10.36 -11.47
C ASP A 69 -8.14 10.95 -10.05
N VAL A 70 -7.68 10.14 -9.10
CA VAL A 70 -7.77 10.45 -7.66
C VAL A 70 -6.87 11.63 -7.29
N LEU A 71 -5.78 11.85 -8.03
CA LEU A 71 -4.86 12.98 -7.78
C LEU A 71 -5.48 14.34 -8.10
N ASP A 72 -6.46 14.39 -9.01
CA ASP A 72 -7.17 15.63 -9.36
C ASP A 72 -8.26 15.99 -8.32
N CYS A 73 -8.59 15.06 -7.41
CA CYS A 73 -9.61 15.25 -6.38
C CYS A 73 -9.06 16.07 -5.19
N GLN A 74 -9.18 17.39 -5.25
CA GLN A 74 -8.72 18.27 -4.17
C GLN A 74 -9.63 18.26 -2.94
N PRO A 75 -9.07 18.31 -1.70
CA PRO A 75 -7.64 18.36 -1.37
C PRO A 75 -6.96 16.98 -1.28
N ALA A 76 -7.73 15.89 -1.34
CA ALA A 76 -7.26 14.53 -1.06
C ALA A 76 -6.14 14.06 -2.01
N GLY A 77 -6.21 14.43 -3.29
CA GLY A 77 -5.22 14.07 -4.31
C GLY A 77 -3.82 14.62 -4.00
N GLY A 78 -3.73 15.86 -3.54
CA GLY A 78 -2.45 16.46 -3.14
C GLY A 78 -1.83 15.77 -1.92
N TYR A 79 -2.64 15.29 -0.97
CA TYR A 79 -2.14 14.52 0.17
C TYR A 79 -1.65 13.12 -0.24
N ILE A 80 -2.32 12.50 -1.22
CA ILE A 80 -1.89 11.21 -1.78
C ILE A 80 -0.55 11.37 -2.51
N GLU A 81 -0.40 12.41 -3.33
CA GLU A 81 0.85 12.71 -4.03
C GLU A 81 2.00 12.91 -3.04
N LEU A 82 1.83 13.80 -2.07
CA LEU A 82 2.83 14.08 -1.05
C LEU A 82 3.22 12.82 -0.24
N PHE A 83 2.24 11.97 0.08
CA PHE A 83 2.50 10.70 0.76
C PHE A 83 3.37 9.77 -0.07
N ILE A 84 3.03 9.57 -1.35
CA ILE A 84 3.79 8.70 -2.26
C ILE A 84 5.23 9.22 -2.41
N GLU A 85 5.41 10.53 -2.62
CA GLU A 85 6.74 11.14 -2.72
C GLU A 85 7.56 10.91 -1.45
N THR A 86 6.96 11.12 -0.28
CA THR A 86 7.63 10.94 1.02
C THR A 86 8.08 9.50 1.23
N GLU A 87 7.21 8.52 0.95
CA GLU A 87 7.53 7.11 1.13
C GLU A 87 8.62 6.65 0.14
N MET A 88 8.59 7.13 -1.10
CA MET A 88 9.62 6.82 -2.09
C MET A 88 10.99 7.39 -1.70
N LEU A 89 11.05 8.60 -1.13
CA LEU A 89 12.27 9.18 -0.59
C LEU A 89 12.83 8.36 0.57
N ALA A 90 11.96 7.93 1.50
CA ALA A 90 12.37 7.08 2.63
C ALA A 90 12.96 5.74 2.15
N TYR A 91 12.39 5.13 1.11
CA TYR A 91 12.94 3.90 0.51
C TYR A 91 14.34 4.10 -0.07
N ASP A 92 14.61 5.25 -0.70
CA ASP A 92 15.93 5.57 -1.25
C ASP A 92 16.97 5.76 -0.13
N GLU A 93 16.62 6.52 0.91
CA GLU A 93 17.48 6.74 2.08
C GLU A 93 17.81 5.43 2.81
N GLU A 94 16.82 4.56 3.05
CA GLU A 94 17.05 3.24 3.62
C GLU A 94 17.91 2.34 2.72
N GLY A 95 17.72 2.43 1.40
CA GLY A 95 18.52 1.71 0.43
C GLY A 95 19.99 2.12 0.50
N VAL A 96 20.25 3.43 0.55
CA VAL A 96 21.60 3.99 0.69
C VAL A 96 22.23 3.58 2.03
N ALA A 97 21.50 3.68 3.14
CA ALA A 97 22.00 3.31 4.46
C ALA A 97 22.47 1.85 4.53
N ARG A 98 21.67 0.92 3.99
CA ARG A 98 22.03 -0.52 3.93
C ARG A 98 23.29 -0.78 3.12
N VAL A 99 23.48 -0.06 2.01
CA VAL A 99 24.69 -0.18 1.19
C VAL A 99 25.91 0.29 1.96
N VAL A 100 25.82 1.42 2.67
CA VAL A 100 26.91 1.95 3.49
C VAL A 100 27.30 0.96 4.60
N GLU A 101 26.33 0.41 5.34
CA GLU A 101 26.58 -0.61 6.38
C GLU A 101 27.36 -1.82 5.84
N MET A 102 26.98 -2.34 4.66
CA MET A 102 27.68 -3.47 4.02
C MET A 102 29.14 -3.16 3.68
N PHE A 103 29.48 -1.91 3.40
CA PHE A 103 30.85 -1.49 3.11
C PHE A 103 31.66 -1.17 4.37
N GLU A 104 31.02 -0.75 5.47
CA GLU A 104 31.67 -0.47 6.75
C GLU A 104 31.92 -1.73 7.60
N GLU A 105 31.17 -2.80 7.38
CA GLU A 105 31.36 -4.11 8.04
C GLU A 105 32.42 -5.02 7.35
N ASN A 106 33.08 -4.55 6.28
CA ASN A 106 34.19 -5.24 5.58
C ASN A 106 35.55 -4.57 5.85
#